data_AF-A0A1H8TJ11-F1
#
_entry.id   AF-A0A1H8TJ11-F1
#
_cell.length_a   1.000
_cell.length_b   1.000
_cell.length_c   1.000
_cell.angle_alpha   90.00
_cell.angle_beta   90.00
_cell.angle_gamma   90.00
#
_symmetry.space_group_name_H-M   'P 1'
#
loop_
_entity.id
_entity.type
_entity.pdbx_description
1 polymer ?
#
loop_
_entity_poly.entity_id
_entity_poly.type
_entity_poly.pdbx_seq_one_letter_code
_entity_poly.pdbx_strand_id
1 'polypeptide(L)'
;MDEDFYTSEGLRQHLLEFLRETFDHDGTLHLLAVAARRDGAGDKLGESYWRLRLALTYREGDTVNPYWDGTDLDVALAGNVLRLLDEETLANEPPIVEGSPNALAVNWVSELASPLWVSDEARAAFADGLEKRESKEADWRTNSTTEDPFADYFGK
;
A
#
# COMPACT_ATOMS: atom_id res chain seq x y z
N MET A 1 19.74 21.03 2.96
CA MET A 1 18.86 20.00 2.39
C MET A 1 18.13 19.43 3.58
N ASP A 2 16.84 19.70 3.69
CA ASP A 2 15.99 19.04 4.69
C ASP A 2 16.01 17.55 4.37
N GLU A 3 16.61 16.74 5.24
CA GLU A 3 16.53 15.28 5.12
C GLU A 3 15.09 14.84 5.38
N ASP A 4 14.58 13.96 4.54
CA ASP A 4 13.21 13.46 4.57
C ASP A 4 13.19 11.97 4.27
N PHE A 5 12.03 11.32 4.41
CA PHE A 5 11.94 9.86 4.27
C PHE A 5 12.39 9.35 2.88
N TYR A 6 12.26 10.16 1.82
CA TYR A 6 12.66 9.75 0.48
C TYR A 6 14.16 9.93 0.22
N THR A 7 14.81 10.85 0.94
CA THR A 7 16.21 11.22 0.73
C THR A 7 17.15 10.55 1.72
N SER A 8 16.68 10.21 2.93
CA SER A 8 17.49 9.59 3.98
C SER A 8 17.06 8.15 4.26
N GLU A 9 17.94 7.20 3.92
CA GLU A 9 17.70 5.78 4.19
C GLU A 9 17.59 5.49 5.69
N GLY A 10 18.33 6.21 6.53
CA GLY A 10 18.25 6.09 7.99
C GLY A 10 16.87 6.48 8.53
N LEU A 11 16.32 7.61 8.06
CA LEU A 11 14.96 8.04 8.44
C LEU A 11 13.89 7.06 7.93
N ARG A 12 14.07 6.52 6.72
CA ARG A 12 13.16 5.51 6.17
C ARG A 12 13.17 4.22 7.00
N GLN A 13 14.35 3.72 7.39
CA GLN A 13 14.46 2.54 8.23
C GLN A 13 13.84 2.79 9.61
N HIS A 14 14.10 3.96 10.19
CA HIS A 14 13.52 4.34 11.48
C HIS A 14 11.98 4.42 11.43
N LEU A 15 11.42 4.94 10.32
CA LEU A 15 9.97 4.93 10.11
C LEU A 15 9.39 3.52 10.01
N LEU A 16 10.06 2.62 9.28
CA LEU A 16 9.59 1.24 9.14
C LEU A 16 9.67 0.47 10.46
N GLU A 17 10.69 0.71 11.26
CA GLU A 17 10.82 0.16 12.61
C GLU A 17 9.69 0.67 13.51
N PHE A 18 9.44 1.99 13.50
CA PHE A 18 8.33 2.60 14.24
C PHE A 18 6.97 2.00 13.86
N LEU A 19 6.71 1.82 12.56
CA LEU A 19 5.48 1.20 12.08
C LEU A 19 5.37 -0.27 12.49
N ARG A 20 6.47 -1.02 12.46
CA ARG A 20 6.49 -2.40 12.95
C ARG A 20 6.18 -2.47 14.45
N GLU A 21 6.79 -1.61 15.26
CA GLU A 21 6.48 -1.58 16.70
C GLU A 21 5.03 -1.17 16.97
N THR A 22 4.47 -0.28 16.15
CA THR A 22 3.07 0.19 16.30
C THR A 22 2.05 -0.89 15.96
N PHE A 23 2.25 -1.62 14.85
CA PHE A 23 1.25 -2.55 14.32
C PHE A 23 1.58 -4.02 14.59
N ASP A 24 2.85 -4.41 14.60
CA ASP A 24 3.27 -5.81 14.68
C ASP A 24 3.76 -6.18 16.09
N HIS A 25 2.94 -5.89 17.11
CA HIS A 25 3.28 -6.16 18.51
C HIS A 25 3.32 -7.66 18.84
N ASP A 26 2.52 -8.48 18.14
CA ASP A 26 2.38 -9.93 18.36
C ASP A 26 2.95 -10.80 17.23
N GLY A 27 3.60 -10.21 16.22
CA GLY A 27 4.14 -10.95 15.06
C GLY A 27 3.08 -11.39 14.05
N THR A 28 1.84 -10.89 14.18
CA THR A 28 0.67 -11.31 13.42
C THR A 28 0.34 -10.38 12.27
N LEU A 29 0.92 -9.18 12.23
CA LEU A 29 0.64 -8.17 11.21
C LEU A 29 1.88 -7.96 10.33
N HIS A 30 1.66 -7.88 9.02
CA HIS A 30 2.71 -7.73 8.02
C HIS A 30 2.43 -6.49 7.18
N LEU A 31 3.44 -5.61 7.08
CA LEU A 31 3.39 -4.44 6.21
C LEU A 31 3.64 -4.88 4.76
N LEU A 32 2.72 -4.56 3.85
CA LEU A 32 2.86 -4.80 2.41
C LEU A 32 3.43 -3.61 1.68
N ALA A 33 2.93 -2.41 1.97
CA ALA A 33 3.39 -1.20 1.30
C ALA A 33 3.13 0.04 2.16
N VAL A 34 4.02 1.02 2.03
CA VAL A 34 4.00 2.28 2.78
C VAL A 34 4.25 3.42 1.81
N ALA A 35 3.38 4.43 1.83
CA ALA A 35 3.62 5.72 1.20
C ALA A 35 3.59 6.83 2.25
N ALA A 36 4.37 7.89 2.03
CA ALA A 36 4.47 9.01 2.96
C ALA A 36 4.34 10.33 2.21
N ARG A 37 3.45 11.21 2.64
CA ARG A 37 3.32 12.55 2.08
C ARG A 37 3.56 13.57 3.18
N ARG A 38 4.45 14.52 2.92
CA ARG A 38 4.64 15.66 3.82
C ARG A 38 3.45 16.61 3.66
N ASP A 39 2.67 16.78 4.73
CA ASP A 39 1.51 17.68 4.71
C ASP A 39 1.88 19.09 5.18
N GLY A 40 3.01 19.26 5.89
CA GLY A 40 3.49 20.60 6.24
C GLY A 40 4.68 20.64 7.20
N ALA A 41 5.04 21.86 7.61
CA ALA A 41 5.89 22.10 8.77
C ALA A 41 5.02 22.07 10.03
N GLY A 42 5.54 21.47 11.10
CA GLY A 42 4.85 21.40 12.38
C GLY A 42 4.86 22.74 13.13
N ASP A 43 4.11 22.79 14.24
CA ASP A 43 4.03 23.99 15.09
C ASP A 43 5.37 24.28 15.81
N LYS A 44 6.25 23.28 15.90
CA LYS A 44 7.58 23.40 16.50
C LYS A 44 8.67 23.56 15.45
N LEU A 45 9.68 24.37 15.78
CA LEU A 45 10.84 24.60 14.90
C LEU A 45 11.56 23.27 14.60
N GLY A 46 11.59 22.87 13.33
CA GLY A 46 12.21 21.61 12.90
C GLY A 46 11.33 20.37 12.98
N GLU A 47 10.05 20.53 13.30
CA GLU A 47 9.04 19.47 13.21
C GLU A 47 8.40 19.48 11.82
N SER A 48 8.11 18.30 11.29
CA SER A 48 7.40 18.13 10.02
C SER A 48 6.26 17.14 10.20
N TYR A 49 5.10 17.47 9.65
CA TYR A 49 3.94 16.59 9.69
C TYR A 49 3.84 15.79 8.40
N TRP A 50 3.60 14.50 8.56
CA TRP A 50 3.55 13.53 7.48
C TRP A 50 2.31 12.67 7.62
N ARG A 51 1.60 12.53 6.51
CA ARG A 51 0.56 11.53 6.36
C ARG A 51 1.16 10.28 5.75
N LEU A 52 0.95 9.15 6.39
CA LEU A 52 1.33 7.84 5.90
C LEU A 52 0.08 7.12 5.41
N ARG A 53 0.24 6.32 4.36
CA ARG A 53 -0.76 5.37 3.90
C ARG A 53 -0.14 3.99 3.90
N LEU A 54 -0.77 3.06 4.60
CA LEU A 54 -0.27 1.72 4.86
C LEU A 54 -1.22 0.67 4.32
N ALA A 55 -0.66 -0.30 3.62
CA ALA A 55 -1.31 -1.57 3.37
C ALA A 55 -0.74 -2.61 4.35
N LEU A 56 -1.62 -3.15 5.18
CA LEU A 56 -1.33 -4.14 6.22
C LEU A 56 -2.05 -5.44 5.88
N THR A 57 -1.47 -6.57 6.26
CA THR A 57 -2.12 -7.86 6.12
C THR A 57 -1.79 -8.73 7.32
N TYR A 58 -2.53 -9.81 7.51
CA TYR A 58 -2.25 -10.76 8.57
C TYR A 58 -1.25 -11.81 8.09
N ARG A 59 -0.37 -12.22 8.99
CA ARG A 59 0.50 -13.37 8.80
C ARG A 59 -0.04 -14.54 9.62
N GLU A 60 -0.33 -15.65 8.94
CA GLU A 60 -0.64 -16.94 9.57
C GLU A 60 0.58 -17.85 9.47
N GLY A 61 1.42 -17.85 10.51
CA GLY A 61 2.65 -18.63 10.54
C GLY A 61 3.69 -18.13 9.53
N ASP A 62 4.05 -18.97 8.57
CA ASP A 62 4.99 -18.62 7.47
C ASP A 62 4.28 -18.04 6.23
N THR A 63 2.94 -17.96 6.24
CA THR A 63 2.17 -17.51 5.08
C THR A 63 1.50 -16.17 5.35
N VAL A 64 1.61 -15.27 4.37
CA VAL A 64 0.94 -13.96 4.38
C VAL A 64 -0.46 -14.13 3.78
N ASN A 65 -1.47 -13.52 4.42
CA ASN A 65 -2.84 -13.56 3.94
C ASN A 65 -2.92 -12.92 2.53
N PRO A 66 -3.63 -13.54 1.57
CA PRO A 66 -3.78 -13.00 0.21
C PRO A 66 -4.56 -11.67 0.16
N TYR A 67 -5.18 -11.26 1.27
CA TYR A 67 -5.92 -10.02 1.41
C TYR A 67 -5.25 -9.05 2.39
N TRP A 68 -5.47 -7.76 2.17
CA TRP A 68 -4.91 -6.67 2.96
C TRP A 68 -5.98 -5.64 3.34
N ASP A 69 -5.69 -4.96 4.44
CA ASP A 69 -6.45 -3.86 5.00
C ASP A 69 -5.62 -2.57 4.91
N GLY A 70 -6.26 -1.48 4.54
CA GLY A 70 -5.65 -0.17 4.31
C GLY A 70 -5.96 0.80 5.43
N THR A 71 -4.95 1.50 5.93
CA THR A 71 -5.14 2.59 6.91
C THR A 71 -4.24 3.78 6.60
N ASP A 72 -4.69 4.96 7.01
CA ASP A 72 -3.92 6.19 6.96
C ASP A 72 -3.52 6.59 8.38
N LEU A 73 -2.36 7.23 8.51
CA LEU A 73 -1.81 7.69 9.79
C LEU A 73 -1.22 9.07 9.63
N ASP A 74 -1.29 9.87 10.69
CA ASP A 74 -0.58 11.13 10.74
C ASP A 74 0.54 11.04 11.79
N VAL A 75 1.77 11.33 11.36
CA VAL A 75 2.97 11.32 12.20
C VAL A 75 3.69 12.66 12.17
N ALA A 76 4.28 13.03 13.30
CA ALA A 76 5.20 14.13 13.43
C ALA A 76 6.64 13.60 13.47
N LEU A 77 7.49 14.15 12.62
CA LEU A 77 8.93 13.94 12.63
C LEU A 77 9.61 15.19 13.19
N ALA A 78 10.23 15.08 14.36
CA ALA A 78 11.02 16.13 14.98
C ALA A 78 12.47 15.65 15.15
N GLY A 79 13.35 16.05 14.22
CA GLY A 79 14.72 15.54 14.16
C GLY A 79 14.73 14.02 13.90
N ASN A 80 15.14 13.23 14.90
CA ASN A 80 15.17 11.76 14.82
C ASN A 80 14.10 11.10 15.72
N VAL A 81 13.04 11.83 16.05
CA VAL A 81 11.93 11.34 16.89
C VAL A 81 10.66 11.33 16.06
N LEU A 82 10.05 10.16 15.94
CA LEU A 82 8.74 9.94 15.33
C LEU A 82 7.67 9.82 16.41
N ARG A 83 6.52 10.45 16.18
CA ARG A 83 5.36 10.38 17.07
C ARG A 83 4.08 10.31 16.26
N LEU A 84 3.13 9.49 16.69
CA LEU A 84 1.77 9.52 16.18
C LEU A 84 1.09 10.79 16.66
N LEU A 85 0.40 11.47 15.74
CA LEU A 85 -0.37 12.66 16.05
C LEU A 85 -1.76 12.31 16.59
N ASP A 86 -2.30 11.16 16.17
CA ASP A 86 -3.67 10.77 16.51
C ASP A 86 -3.75 9.25 16.77
N GLU A 87 -3.27 8.83 17.95
CA GLU A 87 -3.31 7.42 18.38
C GLU A 87 -4.74 6.92 18.63
N GLU A 88 -5.64 7.81 19.08
CA GLU A 88 -7.02 7.46 19.42
C GLU A 88 -7.87 7.19 18.19
N THR A 89 -7.68 7.90 17.08
CA THR A 89 -8.35 7.59 15.81
C THR A 89 -7.88 6.26 15.25
N LEU A 90 -6.59 5.92 15.34
CA LEU A 90 -6.12 4.62 14.86
C LEU A 90 -6.78 3.43 15.59
N ALA A 91 -7.01 3.54 16.90
CA ALA A 91 -7.62 2.48 17.67
C ALA A 91 -9.13 2.32 17.43
N ASN A 92 -9.80 3.37 16.93
CA ASN A 92 -11.26 3.43 16.83
C ASN A 92 -11.78 3.53 15.39
N GLU A 93 -10.95 3.92 14.42
CA GLU A 93 -11.34 4.00 13.02
C GLU A 93 -11.12 2.64 12.34
N PRO A 94 -12.15 2.10 11.67
CA PRO A 94 -11.99 0.90 10.86
C PRO A 94 -11.02 1.18 9.71
N PRO A 95 -10.35 0.15 9.17
CA PRO A 95 -9.50 0.34 8.01
C PRO A 95 -10.30 0.93 6.84
N ILE A 96 -9.68 1.87 6.13
CA ILE A 96 -10.26 2.56 4.96
C ILE A 96 -10.58 1.56 3.85
N VAL A 97 -9.77 0.51 3.75
CA VAL A 97 -9.95 -0.60 2.82
C VAL A 97 -9.89 -1.89 3.62
N GLU A 98 -10.83 -2.81 3.40
CA GLU A 98 -10.85 -4.10 4.08
C GLU A 98 -10.83 -5.23 3.05
N GLY A 99 -10.01 -6.26 3.28
CA GLY A 99 -10.05 -7.52 2.52
C GLY A 99 -9.71 -7.37 1.03
N SER A 100 -8.88 -6.40 0.65
CA SER A 100 -8.51 -6.21 -0.76
C SER A 100 -7.39 -7.14 -1.20
N PRO A 101 -7.29 -7.54 -2.47
CA PRO A 101 -6.20 -8.42 -2.93
C PRO A 101 -4.82 -7.73 -2.88
N ASN A 102 -3.78 -8.45 -2.43
CA ASN A 102 -2.41 -7.90 -2.28
C ASN A 102 -1.84 -7.24 -3.54
N ALA A 103 -2.27 -7.68 -4.73
CA ALA A 103 -1.89 -7.07 -6.01
C ALA A 103 -2.30 -5.59 -6.14
N LEU A 104 -3.30 -5.14 -5.38
CA LEU A 104 -3.79 -3.76 -5.40
C LEU A 104 -3.15 -2.88 -4.33
N ALA A 105 -2.46 -3.45 -3.34
CA ALA A 105 -1.87 -2.73 -2.22
C ALA A 105 -0.94 -1.62 -2.70
N VAL A 106 -0.03 -1.93 -3.64
CA VAL A 106 0.95 -0.97 -4.18
C VAL A 106 0.25 0.19 -4.90
N ASN A 107 -0.77 -0.09 -5.71
CA ASN A 107 -1.51 0.94 -6.43
C ASN A 107 -2.22 1.87 -5.46
N TRP A 108 -2.88 1.33 -4.44
CA TRP A 108 -3.66 2.10 -3.48
C TRP A 108 -2.77 3.00 -2.60
N VAL A 109 -1.65 2.49 -2.08
CA VAL A 109 -0.71 3.36 -1.34
C VAL A 109 -0.12 4.45 -2.24
N SER A 110 0.06 4.14 -3.53
CA SER A 110 0.58 5.09 -4.51
C SER A 110 -0.38 6.24 -4.82
N GLU A 111 -1.67 6.11 -4.50
CA GLU A 111 -2.64 7.21 -4.62
C GLU A 111 -2.35 8.35 -3.65
N LEU A 112 -1.68 8.08 -2.52
CA LEU A 112 -1.26 9.13 -1.59
C LEU A 112 0.02 9.84 -2.08
N ALA A 113 1.07 9.05 -2.33
CA ALA A 113 2.39 9.50 -2.75
C ALA A 113 3.18 8.33 -3.33
N SER A 114 4.36 8.59 -3.92
CA SER A 114 5.24 7.50 -4.37
C SER A 114 5.55 6.55 -3.20
N PRO A 115 5.44 5.22 -3.39
CA PRO A 115 5.63 4.28 -2.30
C PRO A 115 7.06 4.40 -1.77
N LEU A 116 7.17 4.62 -0.46
CA LEU A 116 8.41 4.72 0.27
C LEU A 116 9.08 3.34 0.40
N TRP A 117 8.25 2.33 0.63
CA TRP A 117 8.68 0.95 0.81
C TRP A 117 7.56 -0.01 0.37
N VAL A 118 7.96 -1.14 -0.20
CA VAL A 118 7.06 -2.20 -0.65
C VAL A 118 7.71 -3.54 -0.33
N SER A 119 6.97 -4.47 0.26
CA SER A 119 7.41 -5.81 0.58
C SER A 119 7.57 -6.67 -0.68
N ASP A 120 8.38 -7.73 -0.59
CA ASP A 120 8.57 -8.67 -1.70
C ASP A 120 7.27 -9.41 -2.05
N GLU A 121 6.42 -9.70 -1.08
CA GLU A 121 5.11 -10.33 -1.31
C GLU A 121 4.17 -9.40 -2.08
N ALA A 122 4.13 -8.12 -1.72
CA ALA A 122 3.33 -7.13 -2.43
C ALA A 122 3.84 -6.92 -3.87
N ARG A 123 5.16 -6.93 -4.07
CA ARG A 123 5.77 -6.87 -5.42
C ARG A 123 5.46 -8.11 -6.25
N ALA A 124 5.58 -9.29 -5.66
CA ALA A 124 5.27 -10.55 -6.32
C ALA A 124 3.78 -10.63 -6.69
N ALA A 125 2.89 -10.26 -5.77
CA ALA A 125 1.45 -10.21 -6.03
C ALA A 125 1.09 -9.18 -7.11
N PHE A 126 1.77 -8.04 -7.13
CA PHE A 126 1.60 -7.02 -8.16
C PHE A 126 2.02 -7.54 -9.55
N ALA A 127 3.18 -8.20 -9.64
CA ALA A 127 3.67 -8.81 -10.88
C ALA A 127 2.75 -9.93 -11.39
N ASP A 128 2.36 -10.87 -10.52
CA ASP A 128 1.43 -11.95 -10.85
C ASP A 128 0.05 -11.41 -11.28
N GLY A 129 -0.43 -10.36 -10.62
CA GLY A 129 -1.67 -9.67 -10.98
C GLY A 129 -1.60 -9.00 -12.35
N LEU A 130 -0.43 -8.48 -12.74
CA LEU A 130 -0.19 -7.90 -14.07
C LEU A 130 -0.16 -8.99 -15.15
N GLU A 131 0.58 -10.08 -14.93
CA GLU A 131 0.64 -11.22 -15.87
C GLU A 131 -0.72 -11.87 -16.08
N LYS A 132 -1.55 -11.98 -15.03
CA LYS A 132 -2.93 -12.48 -15.15
C LYS A 132 -3.84 -11.52 -15.92
N ARG A 133 -3.64 -10.21 -15.79
CA ARG A 133 -4.37 -9.20 -16.58
C ARG A 133 -3.99 -9.28 -18.06
N GLU A 134 -2.71 -9.38 -18.37
CA GLU A 134 -2.22 -9.54 -19.74
C GLU A 134 -2.70 -10.86 -20.37
N SER A 135 -2.71 -11.95 -19.60
CA SER A 135 -3.22 -13.25 -20.05
C SER A 135 -4.72 -13.23 -20.32
N LYS A 136 -5.50 -12.55 -19.46
CA LYS A 136 -6.94 -12.37 -19.65
C LYS A 136 -7.25 -11.42 -20.82
N GLU A 137 -6.35 -10.46 -21.07
CA GLU A 137 -6.42 -9.58 -22.24
C GLU A 137 -6.06 -10.28 -23.57
N ALA A 138 -5.14 -11.22 -23.54
CA ALA A 138 -4.86 -12.07 -24.69
C ALA A 138 -6.05 -13.01 -24.97
N ASP A 139 -6.61 -13.65 -23.94
CA ASP A 139 -7.68 -14.64 -24.08
C ASP A 139 -8.97 -14.04 -24.70
N TRP A 140 -9.40 -12.84 -24.30
CA TRP A 140 -10.56 -12.19 -24.93
C TRP A 140 -10.31 -11.87 -26.41
N ARG A 141 -9.09 -11.47 -26.80
CA ARG A 141 -8.79 -11.18 -28.21
C ARG A 141 -8.84 -12.43 -29.08
N THR A 142 -8.36 -13.56 -28.56
CA THR A 142 -8.44 -14.85 -29.25
C THR A 142 -9.86 -15.39 -29.33
N ASN A 143 -10.68 -15.23 -28.28
CA ASN A 143 -12.07 -15.69 -28.27
C ASN A 143 -13.07 -14.74 -28.94
N SER A 144 -12.73 -13.46 -29.16
CA SER A 144 -13.60 -12.50 -29.88
C SER A 144 -13.44 -12.54 -31.40
N THR A 145 -12.61 -13.45 -31.94
CA THR A 145 -12.36 -13.61 -33.38
C THR A 145 -13.03 -14.87 -33.95
N THR A 146 -13.89 -15.54 -33.20
CA THR A 146 -14.58 -16.75 -33.68
C THR A 146 -16.09 -16.58 -33.53
N GLU A 147 -16.71 -16.38 -34.69
CA GLU A 147 -18.13 -16.57 -35.00
C GLU A 147 -19.08 -15.54 -34.39
N ASP A 148 -19.24 -14.43 -35.10
CA ASP A 148 -20.41 -13.55 -34.98
C ASP A 148 -21.68 -14.37 -35.35
N PRO A 149 -22.53 -14.75 -34.39
CA PRO A 149 -23.66 -15.65 -34.63
C PRO A 149 -24.81 -14.95 -35.40
N PHE A 150 -24.63 -13.67 -35.76
CA PHE A 150 -25.60 -12.86 -36.50
C PHE A 150 -25.15 -12.54 -37.93
N ALA A 151 -23.98 -13.02 -38.38
CA ALA A 151 -23.52 -12.82 -39.75
C ALA A 151 -24.49 -13.39 -40.81
N ASP A 152 -25.24 -14.44 -40.48
CA ASP A 152 -26.25 -15.05 -41.37
C ASP A 152 -27.58 -14.26 -41.46
N TYR A 153 -27.82 -13.27 -40.59
CA TYR A 153 -29.13 -12.58 -40.53
C TYR A 153 -29.27 -11.39 -41.48
N PHE A 154 -28.17 -10.83 -41.97
CA PHE A 154 -28.18 -9.61 -42.80
C PHE A 154 -27.86 -9.84 -44.29
N GLY A 155 -27.74 -11.10 -44.72
CA GLY A 155 -27.52 -11.46 -46.13
C GLY A 155 -28.81 -11.77 -46.87
N LYS A 156 -29.60 -10.77 -47.27
CA LYS A 156 -30.62 -10.92 -48.31
C LYS A 156 -30.84 -9.66 -49.13
#